data_AF-A0A199ULR4-F1
#
_entry.id   AF-A0A199ULR4-F1
#
_cell.length_a   1.000
_cell.length_b   1.000
_cell.length_c   1.000
_cell.angle_alpha   90.00
_cell.angle_beta   90.00
_cell.angle_gamma   90.00
#
_symmetry.space_group_name_H-M   'P 1'
#
loop_
_entity.id
_entity.type
_entity.pdbx_description
1 polymer ?
#
loop_
_entity_poly.entity_id
_entity_poly.type
_entity_poly.pdbx_seq_one_letter_code
_entity_poly.pdbx_strand_id
1 'polypeptide(L)'
;MAGEGRYFVAGASARARIPAAVEHAVDSPLCTALCRGGARVRTVEHLLSALEAMGVDNCRIEIEGGDEVPLLDGSAKEWVEAIEHVGLCAAEDSNGNNMDKLVAELHVPVYLWRMVLHCCFPSSKIQSPMESIS
;
A
#
# COMPACT_ATOMS: atom_id res chain seq x y z
N MET A 1 9.69 1.08 -11.92
CA MET A 1 11.16 1.10 -11.75
C MET A 1 11.47 1.06 -10.26
N ALA A 2 12.69 0.70 -9.87
CA ALA A 2 13.10 0.76 -8.46
C ALA A 2 13.00 2.20 -7.94
N GLY A 3 12.60 2.35 -6.68
CA GLY A 3 12.46 3.65 -6.00
C GLY A 3 11.18 4.43 -6.34
N GLU A 4 10.31 3.91 -7.20
CA GLU A 4 9.03 4.55 -7.50
C GLU A 4 7.96 4.34 -6.44
N GLY A 5 8.11 3.28 -5.64
CA GLY A 5 7.12 2.86 -4.67
C GLY A 5 5.83 2.37 -5.35
N ARG A 6 4.77 2.32 -4.54
CA ARG A 6 3.41 1.98 -4.98
C ARG A 6 2.66 3.27 -5.31
N TYR A 7 2.01 3.32 -6.47
CA TYR A 7 1.20 4.49 -6.84
C TYR A 7 0.00 4.11 -7.69
N PHE A 8 -1.06 4.90 -7.53
CA PHE A 8 -2.26 4.80 -8.34
C PHE A 8 -2.19 5.75 -9.53
N VAL A 9 -2.78 5.36 -10.65
CA VAL A 9 -3.08 6.20 -11.80
C VAL A 9 -4.59 6.20 -11.99
N ALA A 10 -5.23 7.32 -11.67
CA ALA A 10 -6.69 7.45 -11.64
C ALA A 10 -7.16 8.83 -12.12
N GLY A 11 -8.45 8.95 -12.42
CA GLY A 11 -9.10 10.20 -12.81
C GLY A 11 -9.82 10.11 -14.16
N ALA A 12 -11.07 10.59 -14.21
CA ALA A 12 -11.94 10.47 -15.38
C ALA A 12 -11.55 11.40 -16.54
N SER A 13 -11.13 12.63 -16.24
CA SER A 13 -10.79 13.63 -17.27
C SER A 13 -9.29 13.83 -17.46
N ALA A 14 -8.50 13.59 -16.41
CA ALA A 14 -7.04 13.64 -16.45
C ALA A 14 -6.49 12.55 -15.53
N ARG A 15 -5.76 11.59 -16.11
CA ARG A 15 -5.11 10.52 -15.33
C ARG A 15 -3.96 11.12 -14.53
N ALA A 16 -4.08 11.09 -13.21
CA ALA A 16 -3.09 11.62 -12.28
C ALA A 16 -2.42 10.49 -11.51
N ARG A 17 -1.12 10.67 -11.24
CA ARG A 17 -0.33 9.78 -10.39
C ARG A 17 -0.50 10.17 -8.92
N ILE A 18 -1.04 9.26 -8.12
CA ILE A 18 -1.29 9.41 -6.68
C ILE A 18 -0.41 8.40 -5.94
N PRO A 19 0.71 8.82 -5.32
CA PRO A 19 1.53 7.94 -4.50
C PRO A 19 0.73 7.34 -3.33
N ALA A 20 0.98 6.07 -3.01
CA ALA A 20 0.42 5.42 -1.82
C ALA A 20 1.20 5.84 -0.58
N ALA A 21 1.00 7.09 -0.15
CA ALA A 21 1.72 7.73 0.93
C ALA A 21 0.76 8.48 1.87
N VAL A 22 1.13 8.59 3.15
CA VAL A 22 0.27 9.16 4.21
C VAL A 22 -0.10 10.61 3.93
N GLU A 23 0.76 11.36 3.23
CA GLU A 23 0.53 12.76 2.85
C GLU A 23 -0.61 12.92 1.84
N HIS A 24 -1.00 11.84 1.17
CA HIS A 24 -2.12 11.82 0.24
C HIS A 24 -3.37 11.17 0.85
N ALA A 25 -3.28 10.62 2.06
CA ALA A 25 -4.43 10.06 2.76
C ALA A 25 -5.40 11.18 3.16
N VAL A 26 -6.68 10.97 2.88
CA VAL A 26 -7.76 11.88 3.23
C VAL A 26 -8.83 11.15 4.02
N ASP A 27 -9.47 11.85 4.96
CA ASP A 27 -10.58 11.30 5.73
C ASP A 27 -11.70 10.86 4.78
N SER A 28 -12.10 9.60 4.91
CA SER A 28 -13.22 9.01 4.18
C SER A 28 -13.99 8.08 5.12
N PRO A 29 -15.33 8.16 5.18
CA PRO A 29 -16.11 7.22 5.96
C PRO A 29 -15.88 5.79 5.45
N LEU A 30 -15.68 4.86 6.38
CA LEU A 30 -15.63 3.41 6.16
C LEU A 30 -14.46 2.88 5.32
N CYS A 31 -13.56 3.72 4.80
CA CYS A 31 -12.40 3.26 4.04
C CYS A 31 -11.22 4.22 4.08
N THR A 32 -10.05 3.77 3.59
CA THR A 32 -8.92 4.64 3.31
C THR A 32 -9.04 5.21 1.89
N ALA A 33 -8.87 6.52 1.75
CA ALA A 33 -8.86 7.19 0.47
C ALA A 33 -7.57 8.00 0.27
N LEU A 34 -7.08 8.02 -0.97
CA LEU A 34 -5.94 8.82 -1.40
C LEU A 34 -6.40 9.90 -2.37
N CYS A 35 -5.88 11.11 -2.23
CA CYS A 35 -6.21 12.23 -3.10
C CYS A 35 -4.96 13.03 -3.48
N ARG A 36 -4.81 13.36 -4.76
CA ARG A 36 -3.78 14.27 -5.25
C ARG A 36 -4.22 14.96 -6.53
N GLY A 37 -4.07 16.29 -6.59
CA GLY A 37 -4.34 17.06 -7.80
C GLY A 37 -5.78 16.94 -8.31
N GLY A 38 -6.75 16.74 -7.42
CA GLY A 38 -8.17 16.58 -7.76
C GLY A 38 -8.58 15.16 -8.17
N ALA A 39 -7.63 14.24 -8.38
CA ALA A 39 -7.93 12.82 -8.55
C ALA A 39 -7.96 12.13 -7.19
N ARG A 40 -8.84 11.12 -7.07
CA ARG A 40 -9.07 10.35 -5.84
C ARG A 40 -9.13 8.86 -6.14
N VAL A 41 -8.69 8.04 -5.20
CA VAL A 41 -8.93 6.60 -5.16
C VAL A 41 -9.37 6.21 -3.74
N ARG A 42 -10.41 5.39 -3.62
CA ARG A 42 -10.99 4.91 -2.36
C ARG A 42 -10.79 3.41 -2.19
N THR A 43 -10.93 2.93 -0.96
CA THR A 43 -10.93 1.50 -0.60
C THR A 43 -9.58 0.84 -0.91
N VAL A 44 -8.48 1.57 -0.69
CA VAL A 44 -7.13 1.14 -1.07
C VAL A 44 -6.52 0.11 -0.10
N GLU A 45 -7.06 0.01 1.10
CA GLU A 45 -6.47 -0.68 2.25
C GLU A 45 -6.21 -2.18 2.03
N HIS A 46 -7.14 -2.93 1.44
CA HIS A 46 -6.98 -4.38 1.26
C HIS A 46 -5.92 -4.69 0.19
N LEU A 47 -5.93 -3.95 -0.92
CA LEU A 47 -4.91 -4.08 -1.95
C LEU A 47 -3.53 -3.68 -1.43
N LEU A 48 -3.41 -2.55 -0.73
CA LEU A 48 -2.12 -2.13 -0.16
C LEU A 48 -1.60 -3.11 0.89
N SER A 49 -2.49 -3.72 1.67
CA SER A 49 -2.14 -4.78 2.62
C SER A 49 -1.62 -6.03 1.91
N ALA A 50 -2.29 -6.47 0.84
CA ALA A 50 -1.82 -7.60 0.02
C ALA A 50 -0.45 -7.31 -0.60
N LEU A 51 -0.26 -6.13 -1.19
CA LEU A 51 1.02 -5.73 -1.78
C LEU A 51 2.15 -5.71 -0.75
N GLU A 52 1.91 -5.22 0.48
CA GLU A 52 2.92 -5.25 1.54
C GLU A 52 3.24 -6.68 1.98
N ALA A 53 2.21 -7.50 2.22
CA ALA A 53 2.38 -8.89 2.66
C ALA A 53 3.14 -9.72 1.63
N MET A 54 2.92 -9.45 0.34
CA MET A 54 3.60 -10.13 -0.76
C MET A 54 4.95 -9.51 -1.13
N GLY A 55 5.43 -8.48 -0.42
CA GLY A 55 6.73 -7.87 -0.70
C GLY A 55 6.80 -7.06 -2.00
N VAL A 56 5.66 -6.54 -2.49
CA VAL A 56 5.63 -5.69 -3.69
C VAL A 56 5.99 -4.26 -3.32
N ASP A 57 7.25 -3.90 -3.51
CA ASP A 57 7.75 -2.56 -3.18
C ASP A 57 7.41 -1.50 -4.22
N ASN A 58 7.40 -1.90 -5.51
CA ASN A 58 7.18 -0.99 -6.63
C ASN A 58 6.05 -1.52 -7.52
N CYS A 59 4.97 -0.76 -7.64
CA CYS A 59 3.89 -1.10 -8.57
C CYS A 59 3.12 0.13 -9.04
N ARG A 60 2.68 0.07 -10.29
CA ARG A 60 1.72 0.99 -10.88
C ARG A 60 0.35 0.35 -10.86
N ILE A 61 -0.60 0.99 -10.19
CA ILE A 61 -1.97 0.50 -10.04
C ILE A 61 -2.88 1.40 -10.86
N GLU A 62 -3.51 0.87 -11.90
CA GLU A 62 -4.42 1.65 -12.75
C GLU A 62 -5.86 1.43 -12.33
N ILE A 63 -6.60 2.52 -12.12
CA ILE A 63 -8.02 2.49 -11.81
C ILE A 63 -8.78 2.98 -13.03
N GLU A 64 -9.62 2.11 -13.57
CA GLU A 64 -10.50 2.41 -14.71
C GLU A 64 -11.97 2.37 -14.28
N GLY A 65 -12.82 3.16 -14.94
CA GLY A 65 -14.27 3.12 -14.72
C GLY A 65 -14.77 3.70 -13.39
N GLY A 66 -13.91 4.34 -12.58
CA GLY A 66 -14.31 4.91 -11.30
C GLY A 66 -13.17 5.49 -10.47
N ASP A 67 -13.42 5.63 -9.17
CA ASP A 67 -12.48 6.16 -8.16
C ASP A 67 -12.27 5.20 -6.99
N GLU A 68 -12.50 3.89 -7.19
CA GLU A 68 -12.56 2.91 -6.12
C GLU A 68 -11.86 1.60 -6.53
N VAL A 69 -11.07 1.05 -5.61
CA VAL A 69 -10.47 -0.29 -5.77
C VAL A 69 -11.57 -1.34 -5.55
N PRO A 70 -11.66 -2.40 -6.37
CA PRO A 70 -12.65 -3.45 -6.18
C PRO A 70 -12.57 -4.09 -4.79
N LEU A 71 -13.73 -4.20 -4.13
CA LEU A 71 -13.82 -4.80 -2.79
C LEU A 71 -13.62 -6.32 -2.80
N LEU A 72 -13.91 -6.97 -3.94
CA LEU A 72 -13.88 -8.44 -4.09
C LEU A 72 -14.73 -9.12 -3.00
N ASP A 73 -14.23 -10.15 -2.32
CA ASP A 73 -14.87 -10.77 -1.16
C ASP A 73 -14.79 -9.96 0.15
N GLY A 74 -14.20 -8.77 0.13
CA GLY A 74 -13.98 -7.94 1.32
C GLY A 74 -12.73 -8.32 2.13
N SER A 75 -11.89 -9.22 1.63
CA SER A 75 -10.59 -9.55 2.21
C SER A 75 -9.43 -9.17 1.26
N ALA A 76 -8.20 -9.49 1.66
CA ALA A 76 -7.02 -9.37 0.81
C ALA A 76 -6.71 -10.65 0.01
N LYS A 77 -7.49 -11.73 0.19
CA LYS A 77 -7.17 -13.07 -0.30
C LYS A 77 -7.03 -13.13 -1.82
N GLU A 78 -8.03 -12.65 -2.54
CA GLU A 78 -8.02 -12.68 -4.01
C GLU A 78 -6.87 -11.84 -4.59
N TRP A 79 -6.50 -10.75 -3.91
CA TRP A 79 -5.32 -9.95 -4.29
C TRP A 79 -4.02 -10.73 -4.09
N VAL A 80 -3.87 -11.42 -2.95
CA VAL A 80 -2.71 -12.27 -2.66
C VAL A 80 -2.59 -13.38 -3.71
N GLU A 81 -3.67 -14.11 -3.98
CA GLU A 81 -3.69 -15.19 -4.97
C GLU A 81 -3.30 -14.70 -6.37
N ALA A 82 -3.80 -13.52 -6.77
CA ALA A 82 -3.44 -12.92 -8.05
C ALA A 82 -1.95 -12.51 -8.12
N ILE A 83 -1.40 -11.94 -7.05
CA ILE A 83 0.02 -11.56 -6.98
C ILE A 83 0.91 -12.80 -6.98
N GLU A 84 0.58 -13.82 -6.18
CA GLU A 84 1.31 -15.09 -6.13
C GLU A 84 1.35 -15.79 -7.48
N HIS A 85 0.22 -15.78 -8.20
CA HIS A 85 0.11 -16.39 -9.51
C HIS A 85 1.05 -15.76 -10.55
N VAL A 86 1.23 -14.44 -10.51
CA VAL A 86 2.11 -13.71 -11.44
C VAL A 86 3.57 -13.73 -10.97
N GLY A 87 3.80 -13.71 -9.66
CA GLY A 87 5.11 -13.68 -9.04
C GLY A 87 5.76 -12.29 -9.01
N LEU A 88 6.92 -12.21 -8.35
CA LEU A 88 7.71 -11.00 -8.21
C LEU A 88 8.87 -10.97 -9.20
N CYS A 89 9.29 -9.77 -9.58
CA CYS A 89 10.52 -9.54 -10.34
C CYS A 89 11.39 -8.48 -9.67
N ALA A 90 12.71 -8.58 -9.85
CA ALA A 90 13.63 -7.55 -9.40
C ALA A 90 13.35 -6.25 -10.16
N ALA A 91 13.21 -5.15 -9.43
CA ALA A 91 13.07 -3.83 -10.03
C ALA A 91 14.45 -3.18 -10.13
N GLU A 92 14.76 -2.65 -11.31
CA GLU A 92 15.96 -1.85 -11.56
C GLU A 92 15.60 -0.35 -11.59
N ASP A 93 16.54 0.49 -11.15
CA ASP A 93 16.46 1.95 -11.29
C ASP A 93 16.73 2.38 -12.75
N SER A 94 16.71 3.69 -13.01
CA SER A 94 16.98 4.22 -14.36
C SER A 94 18.39 3.94 -14.89
N ASN A 95 19.29 3.48 -14.03
CA ASN A 95 20.68 3.15 -14.35
C ASN A 95 20.94 1.63 -14.39
N GLY A 96 19.91 0.80 -14.21
CA GLY A 96 20.03 -0.67 -14.17
C GLY A 96 20.49 -1.23 -12.82
N ASN A 97 20.48 -0.44 -11.75
CA ASN A 97 20.89 -0.91 -10.42
C ASN A 97 19.68 -1.44 -9.64
N ASN A 98 19.92 -2.47 -8.84
CA ASN A 98 19.00 -2.87 -7.79
C ASN A 98 19.07 -1.90 -6.61
N MET A 99 17.94 -1.72 -5.94
CA MET A 99 17.85 -0.95 -4.69
C MET A 99 17.40 -1.87 -3.57
N ASP A 100 18.04 -1.73 -2.41
CA ASP A 100 17.58 -2.39 -1.19
C ASP A 100 16.25 -1.79 -0.73
N LYS A 101 15.36 -2.63 -0.21
CA LYS A 101 14.11 -2.19 0.40
C LYS A 101 14.44 -1.32 1.62
N LEU A 102 13.91 -0.10 1.64
CA LEU A 102 13.97 0.75 2.83
C LEU A 102 12.99 0.20 3.87
N VAL A 103 13.50 -0.15 5.06
CA VAL A 103 12.69 -0.60 6.18
C VAL A 103 12.73 0.46 7.27
N ALA A 104 11.56 0.85 7.78
CA ALA A 104 11.47 1.74 8.93
C ALA A 104 11.69 0.94 10.21
N GLU A 105 12.72 1.31 10.98
CA GLU A 105 12.97 0.74 12.29
C GLU A 105 12.51 1.67 13.39
N LEU A 106 11.90 1.09 14.41
CA LEU A 106 11.50 1.81 15.61
C LEU A 106 12.48 1.51 16.74
N HIS A 107 13.22 2.52 17.21
CA HIS A 107 14.18 2.36 18.32
C HIS A 107 13.55 2.56 19.71
N VAL A 108 12.42 3.28 19.79
CA VAL A 108 11.68 3.55 21.03
C VAL A 108 10.18 3.45 20.80
N PRO A 109 9.36 3.02 21.78
CA PRO A 109 7.91 2.94 21.59
C PRO A 109 7.28 4.29 21.20
N VAL A 110 6.29 4.25 20.31
CA VAL A 110 5.51 5.41 19.88
C VAL A 110 4.05 5.19 20.26
N TYR A 111 3.43 6.22 20.85
CA TYR A 111 2.05 6.20 21.30
C TYR A 111 1.31 7.39 20.71
N LEU A 112 0.13 7.14 20.16
CA LEU A 112 -0.78 8.16 19.66
C LEU A 112 -2.17 7.91 20.25
N TRP A 113 -2.75 8.94 20.87
CA TRP A 113 -4.10 8.88 21.43
C TRP A 113 -5.01 9.88 20.71
N ARG A 114 -6.01 9.36 19.99
CA ARG A 114 -7.07 10.16 19.37
C ARG A 114 -8.33 9.31 19.28
N MET A 115 -9.23 9.47 20.26
CA MET A 115 -10.42 8.60 20.51
C MET A 115 -10.09 7.14 20.85
N VAL A 116 -9.04 6.58 20.26
CA VAL A 116 -8.47 5.27 20.49
C VAL A 116 -6.95 5.39 20.72
N LEU A 117 -6.34 4.38 21.34
CA LEU A 117 -4.89 4.28 21.52
C LEU A 117 -4.27 3.50 20.37
N HIS A 118 -3.35 4.12 19.66
CA HIS A 118 -2.45 3.45 18.72
C HIS A 118 -1.07 3.39 19.37
N CYS A 119 -0.43 2.23 19.33
CA CYS A 119 0.91 2.04 19.87
C CYS A 119 1.74 1.15 18.95
N CYS A 120 3.02 1.51 18.79
CA CYS A 120 4.00 0.74 18.05
C CYS A 120 5.22 0.56 18.96
N PHE A 121 5.73 -0.68 19.04
CA PHE A 121 6.87 -1.03 19.89
C PHE A 121 8.06 -1.48 19.04
N PRO A 122 9.30 -1.19 19.46
CA PRO A 122 10.48 -1.75 18.84
C PRO A 122 10.41 -3.27 18.78
N SER A 123 10.72 -3.83 17.61
CA SER A 123 10.85 -5.27 17.42
C SER A 123 11.92 -5.52 16.37
N SER A 124 12.73 -6.56 16.59
CA SER A 124 13.71 -7.03 15.60
C SER A 124 13.08 -7.84 14.46
N LYS A 125 11.76 -8.04 14.51
CA LYS A 125 10.96 -8.74 13.49
C LYS A 125 9.67 -7.97 13.24
N ILE A 126 9.21 -7.95 12.00
CA ILE A 126 7.85 -7.51 11.69
C ILE A 126 6.91 -8.60 12.24
N GLN A 127 6.15 -8.28 13.29
CA GLN A 127 5.09 -9.16 13.76
C GLN A 127 3.81 -8.82 13.03
N SER A 128 3.38 -9.71 12.13
CA SER A 128 2.03 -9.68 11.59
C SER A 128 1.11 -10.57 12.45
N PRO A 129 -0.17 -10.22 12.67
CA PRO A 129 -1.10 -11.08 13.40
C PRO A 129 -1.31 -12.48 12.78
N MET A 130 -0.85 -12.70 11.54
CA MET A 130 -1.00 -13.98 10.85
C MET A 130 0.02 -15.05 11.20
N GLU A 131 1.13 -14.73 11.88
CA GLU A 131 2.12 -15.75 12.29
C GLU A 131 1.69 -16.58 13.52
N SER A 132 0.52 -16.30 14.11
CA SER A 132 0.00 -17.03 15.29
C SER A 132 -1.01 -18.16 14.97
N ILE A 133 -1.18 -18.53 13.70
CA ILE A 133 -1.99 -19.70 13.30
C ILE A 133 -1.12 -20.66 12.49
N SER A 134 -0.30 -21.44 13.20
CA SER A 134 0.29 -22.69 12.71
C SER A 134 0.42 -23.66 13.86
#